data_AF-A0A1V6UC14-F1
#
_entry.id   AF-A0A1V6UC14-F1
#
_cell.length_a   1.000
_cell.length_b   1.000
_cell.length_c   1.000
_cell.angle_alpha   90.00
_cell.angle_beta   90.00
_cell.angle_gamma   90.00
#
_symmetry.space_group_name_H-M   'P 1'
#
loop_
_entity.id
_entity.type
_entity.pdbx_description
1 polymer ?
#
loop_
_entity_poly.entity_id
_entity_poly.type
_entity_poly.pdbx_seq_one_letter_code
_entity_poly.pdbx_strand_id
1 'polypeptide(L)'
;MKTYRARPTLRILTQFVMYLCLAASGHSPTSPDPTEAKPSPAAHKPSTSEGRPLHPSIQQARRRDQPFKMPSNKTFRTKQKLAKAQRQNRPIPQWIRLRTGNTIRYNAKRRHWRKSTLKV
;
A
#
# COMPACT_ATOMS: atom_id res chain seq x y z
N MET A 1 33.15 -38.09 -19.70
CA MET A 1 33.01 -37.52 -18.34
C MET A 1 31.54 -37.50 -17.96
N LYS A 2 31.18 -38.12 -16.84
CA LYS A 2 29.78 -38.37 -16.43
C LYS A 2 29.12 -37.07 -15.95
N THR A 3 27.95 -36.76 -16.49
CA THR A 3 27.09 -35.63 -16.10
C THR A 3 26.37 -35.94 -14.78
N TYR A 4 26.66 -35.16 -13.74
CA TYR A 4 25.88 -35.22 -12.49
C TYR A 4 24.65 -34.32 -12.61
N ARG A 5 23.49 -34.93 -12.87
CA ARG A 5 22.17 -34.30 -12.76
C ARG A 5 21.66 -34.52 -11.33
N ALA A 6 21.65 -33.48 -10.50
CA ALA A 6 21.18 -33.57 -9.12
C ALA A 6 19.67 -33.88 -9.07
N ARG A 7 19.30 -34.89 -8.26
CA ARG A 7 17.95 -35.44 -8.13
C ARG A 7 17.03 -34.48 -7.36
N PRO A 8 15.80 -34.19 -7.85
CA PRO A 8 14.86 -33.26 -7.23
C PRO A 8 13.98 -33.93 -6.15
N THR A 9 14.51 -34.92 -5.43
CA THR A 9 13.74 -35.74 -4.48
C THR A 9 13.97 -35.37 -3.01
N LEU A 10 14.90 -34.45 -2.72
CA LEU A 10 15.24 -34.04 -1.35
C LEU A 10 14.54 -32.76 -0.85
N ARG A 11 13.57 -32.22 -1.62
CA ARG A 11 12.82 -31.00 -1.25
C ARG A 11 11.35 -31.23 -0.89
N ILE A 12 10.81 -32.41 -1.17
CA ILE A 12 9.38 -32.71 -0.90
C ILE A 12 9.20 -33.24 0.53
N LEU A 13 10.17 -33.99 1.05
CA LEU A 13 10.13 -34.54 2.41
C LEU A 13 10.36 -33.49 3.52
N THR A 14 10.92 -32.32 3.21
CA THR A 14 11.09 -31.22 4.18
C THR A 14 9.86 -30.33 4.29
N GLN A 15 8.95 -30.32 3.30
CA GLN A 15 7.69 -29.57 3.38
C GLN A 15 6.61 -30.30 4.17
N PHE A 16 6.63 -31.63 4.21
CA PHE A 16 5.65 -32.42 4.98
C PHE A 16 5.88 -32.38 6.50
N VAL A 17 7.13 -32.32 6.97
CA VAL A 17 7.45 -32.29 8.41
C VAL A 17 7.11 -30.93 9.05
N MET A 18 7.17 -29.83 8.29
CA MET A 18 6.80 -28.50 8.80
C MET A 18 5.28 -28.30 8.92
N TYR A 19 4.46 -29.04 8.15
CA TYR A 19 3.00 -28.84 8.14
C TYR A 19 2.27 -29.56 9.28
N LEU A 20 2.89 -30.57 9.90
CA LEU A 20 2.31 -31.29 11.04
C LEU A 20 2.59 -30.62 12.40
N CYS A 21 3.50 -29.65 12.49
CA CYS A 21 3.88 -29.01 13.75
C CYS A 21 3.10 -27.71 14.07
N LEU A 22 2.29 -27.18 13.14
CA LEU A 22 1.53 -25.94 13.33
C LEU A 22 0.05 -26.18 13.69
N ALA A 23 -0.36 -27.43 13.88
CA ALA A 23 -1.75 -27.83 14.18
C ALA A 23 -1.98 -28.17 15.67
N ALA A 24 -1.17 -27.63 16.58
CA ALA A 24 -1.26 -27.89 18.02
C ALA A 24 -1.08 -26.60 18.84
N SER A 25 -2.03 -25.66 18.71
CA SER A 25 -2.29 -24.66 19.74
C SER A 25 -3.77 -24.28 19.69
N GLY A 26 -4.57 -25.12 20.33
CA GLY A 26 -5.99 -24.87 20.57
C GLY A 26 -6.17 -23.58 21.37
N HIS A 27 -6.81 -22.60 20.75
CA HIS A 27 -7.37 -21.45 21.44
C HIS A 27 -8.88 -21.71 21.57
N SER A 28 -9.34 -21.82 22.81
CA SER A 28 -10.75 -21.96 23.18
C SER A 28 -11.54 -20.70 22.77
N PRO A 29 -12.75 -20.84 22.20
CA PRO A 29 -13.65 -19.72 22.03
C PRO A 29 -14.23 -19.34 23.40
N THR A 30 -13.96 -18.11 23.84
CA THR A 30 -14.62 -17.48 24.98
C THR A 30 -16.12 -17.31 24.69
N SER A 31 -16.95 -17.86 25.59
CA SER A 31 -18.40 -17.70 25.62
C SER A 31 -18.83 -16.22 25.62
N PRO A 32 -19.93 -15.86 24.93
CA PRO A 32 -20.59 -14.57 25.14
C PRO A 32 -21.42 -14.60 26.43
N ASP A 33 -21.14 -13.67 27.33
CA ASP A 33 -21.86 -13.40 28.57
C ASP A 33 -23.29 -12.88 28.24
N PRO A 34 -24.39 -13.49 28.76
CA PRO A 34 -25.74 -13.08 28.41
C PRO A 34 -26.42 -12.35 29.57
N THR A 35 -25.87 -11.26 30.11
CA THR A 35 -26.64 -10.38 30.99
C THR A 35 -26.04 -8.97 31.07
N GLU A 36 -26.37 -8.06 30.14
CA GLU A 36 -26.52 -6.66 30.56
C GLU A 36 -27.44 -5.85 29.62
N ALA A 37 -28.66 -5.68 30.11
CA ALA A 37 -29.57 -4.54 29.95
C ALA A 37 -29.65 -3.78 28.60
N LYS A 38 -30.77 -4.03 27.88
CA LYS A 38 -31.39 -3.05 26.98
C LYS A 38 -31.75 -1.77 27.75
N PRO A 39 -31.39 -0.56 27.27
CA PRO A 39 -32.11 0.64 27.66
C PRO A 39 -33.44 0.73 26.90
N SER A 40 -34.50 0.97 27.69
CA SER A 40 -35.89 1.22 27.29
C SER A 40 -36.02 2.34 26.24
N PRO A 41 -37.02 2.32 25.33
CA PRO A 41 -37.20 3.33 24.30
C PRO A 41 -37.82 4.60 24.91
N ALA A 42 -36.96 5.51 25.37
CA ALA A 42 -37.39 6.82 25.83
C ALA A 42 -37.59 7.77 24.62
N ALA A 43 -38.86 8.15 24.44
CA ALA A 43 -39.32 9.41 23.89
C ALA A 43 -38.95 9.77 22.44
N HIS A 44 -39.94 9.62 21.56
CA HIS A 44 -40.11 10.40 20.34
C HIS A 44 -39.95 11.89 20.68
N LYS A 45 -38.90 12.54 20.17
CA LYS A 45 -38.75 13.99 20.27
C LYS A 45 -39.64 14.64 19.21
N PRO A 46 -40.45 15.67 19.54
CA PRO A 46 -41.20 16.42 18.55
C PRO A 46 -40.22 17.10 17.59
N SER A 47 -40.60 17.09 16.31
CA SER A 47 -39.91 17.76 15.22
C SER A 47 -39.88 19.27 15.44
N THR A 48 -38.82 19.77 16.04
CA THR A 48 -38.47 21.20 15.98
C THR A 48 -37.83 21.46 14.62
N SER A 49 -38.64 21.98 13.70
CA SER A 49 -38.19 22.51 12.40
C SER A 49 -37.53 23.87 12.61
N GLU A 50 -36.29 23.88 13.10
CA GLU A 50 -35.45 25.09 13.13
C GLU A 50 -34.46 25.01 11.98
N GLY A 51 -34.45 26.06 11.15
CA GLY A 51 -33.80 26.13 9.84
C GLY A 51 -32.34 25.70 9.86
N ARG A 52 -32.02 24.69 9.05
CA ARG A 52 -30.65 24.30 8.73
C ARG A 52 -29.98 25.45 7.97
N PRO A 53 -28.89 26.06 8.47
CA PRO A 53 -28.22 27.13 7.75
C PRO A 53 -27.65 26.59 6.42
N LEU A 54 -28.01 27.24 5.32
CA LEU A 54 -27.52 26.92 3.98
C LEU A 54 -26.01 27.17 3.92
N HIS A 55 -25.23 26.08 3.89
CA HIS A 55 -23.79 26.07 3.64
C HIS A 55 -23.50 26.53 2.19
N PRO A 56 -22.38 27.23 1.93
CA PRO A 56 -22.34 28.39 1.05
C PRO A 56 -22.30 28.08 -0.45
N SER A 57 -22.80 29.07 -1.20
CA SER A 57 -22.45 29.44 -2.58
C SER A 57 -22.29 28.31 -3.59
N ILE A 58 -23.33 28.17 -4.41
CA ILE A 58 -23.40 27.40 -5.67
C ILE A 58 -22.24 27.72 -6.64
N GLN A 59 -21.44 28.77 -6.40
CA GLN A 59 -20.24 29.10 -7.19
C GLN A 59 -19.09 28.09 -7.04
N GLN A 60 -19.05 27.25 -5.99
CA GLN A 60 -18.02 26.22 -5.81
C GLN A 60 -18.26 24.94 -6.64
N ALA A 61 -19.44 24.78 -7.25
CA ALA A 61 -19.78 23.60 -8.05
C ALA A 61 -19.09 23.56 -9.43
N ARG A 62 -18.61 24.69 -9.96
CA ARG A 62 -18.01 24.79 -11.31
C ARG A 62 -16.57 24.29 -11.46
N ARG A 63 -15.95 23.72 -10.42
CA ARG A 63 -14.55 23.23 -10.47
C ARG A 63 -14.39 21.71 -10.54
N ARG A 64 -15.46 20.94 -10.74
CA ARG A 64 -15.42 19.46 -10.57
C ARG A 64 -15.66 18.62 -11.82
N ASP A 65 -15.85 19.20 -12.99
CA ASP A 65 -15.90 18.44 -14.24
C ASP A 65 -14.48 18.15 -14.76
N GLN A 66 -13.69 17.44 -13.94
CA GLN A 66 -12.52 16.75 -14.46
C GLN A 66 -13.00 15.43 -15.03
N PRO A 67 -12.79 15.14 -16.33
CA PRO A 67 -13.11 13.83 -16.86
C PRO A 67 -12.36 12.79 -16.02
N PHE A 68 -13.08 11.77 -15.52
CA PHE A 68 -12.50 10.65 -14.78
C PHE A 68 -11.47 9.95 -15.65
N LYS A 69 -10.23 10.46 -15.62
CA LYS A 69 -9.14 9.92 -16.41
C LYS A 69 -8.73 8.61 -15.78
N MET A 70 -9.08 7.51 -16.43
CA MET A 70 -8.69 6.18 -15.98
C MET A 70 -7.20 6.17 -15.64
N PRO A 71 -6.82 5.85 -14.40
CA PRO A 71 -5.45 6.03 -13.94
C PRO A 71 -4.47 5.12 -14.68
N SER A 72 -4.91 4.03 -15.29
CA SER A 72 -4.08 3.14 -16.10
C SER A 72 -3.72 3.73 -17.48
N ASN A 73 -4.62 4.51 -18.11
CA ASN A 73 -4.39 5.06 -19.43
C ASN A 73 -3.61 6.39 -19.36
N LYS A 74 -2.32 6.33 -19.72
CA LYS A 74 -1.38 7.45 -19.67
C LYS A 74 -0.93 7.87 -21.07
N THR A 75 -0.77 9.17 -21.27
CA THR A 75 -0.19 9.74 -22.49
C THR A 75 1.30 9.39 -22.60
N PHE A 76 1.84 9.44 -23.83
CA PHE A 76 3.25 9.15 -24.08
C PHE A 76 4.20 10.04 -23.26
N ARG A 77 3.92 11.35 -23.18
CA ARG A 77 4.71 12.31 -22.39
C ARG A 77 4.78 11.92 -20.91
N THR A 78 3.66 11.50 -20.33
CA THR A 78 3.63 10.99 -18.95
C THR A 78 4.45 9.71 -18.80
N LYS A 79 4.30 8.75 -19.72
CA LYS A 79 5.07 7.49 -19.70
C LYS A 79 6.57 7.76 -19.77
N GLN A 80 7.01 8.70 -20.62
CA GLN A 80 8.41 9.08 -20.74
C GLN A 80 8.97 9.70 -19.44
N LYS A 81 8.21 10.60 -18.80
CA LYS A 81 8.59 11.16 -17.48
C LYS A 81 8.71 10.07 -16.41
N LEU A 82 7.74 9.15 -16.34
CA LEU A 82 7.75 8.03 -15.40
C LEU A 82 8.94 7.10 -15.63
N ALA A 83 9.24 6.75 -16.88
CA ALA A 83 10.38 5.93 -17.24
C ALA A 83 11.72 6.59 -16.85
N LYS A 84 11.86 7.90 -17.10
CA LYS A 84 13.06 8.65 -16.68
C LYS A 84 13.20 8.67 -15.16
N ALA A 85 12.12 8.96 -14.43
CA ALA A 85 12.11 8.95 -12.97
C ALA A 85 12.45 7.56 -12.40
N GLN A 86 11.96 6.50 -13.05
CA GLN A 86 12.32 5.13 -12.70
C GLN A 86 13.82 4.91 -12.93
N ARG A 87 14.38 5.31 -14.08
CA ARG A 87 15.81 5.12 -14.41
C ARG A 87 16.74 5.87 -13.46
N GLN A 88 16.38 7.09 -13.04
CA GLN A 88 17.17 7.89 -12.10
C GLN A 88 17.18 7.30 -10.67
N ASN A 89 16.16 6.53 -10.32
CA ASN A 89 16.01 5.95 -8.99
C ASN A 89 16.85 4.66 -8.83
N ARG A 90 18.17 4.80 -8.90
CA ARG A 90 19.15 3.70 -8.79
C ARG A 90 20.24 4.07 -7.76
N PRO A 91 20.83 3.08 -7.09
CA PRO A 91 21.98 3.30 -6.20
C PRO A 91 23.23 3.70 -7.00
N ILE A 92 24.19 4.34 -6.34
CA ILE A 92 25.46 4.72 -6.96
C ILE A 92 26.31 3.47 -7.22
N PRO A 93 26.92 3.31 -8.40
CA PRO A 93 27.84 2.21 -8.70
C PRO A 93 29.07 2.21 -7.79
N GLN A 94 29.62 1.01 -7.50
CA GLN A 94 30.76 0.89 -6.58
C GLN A 94 32.03 1.55 -7.11
N TRP A 95 32.36 1.38 -8.39
CA TRP A 95 33.57 1.96 -8.97
C TRP A 95 33.63 3.49 -8.84
N ILE A 96 32.48 4.19 -8.84
CA ILE A 96 32.41 5.63 -8.58
C ILE A 96 32.88 5.94 -7.16
N ARG A 97 32.49 5.14 -6.16
CA ARG A 97 32.90 5.34 -4.75
C ARG A 97 34.40 5.14 -4.56
N LEU A 98 35.03 4.33 -5.41
CA LEU A 98 36.45 4.03 -5.38
C LEU A 98 37.31 5.05 -6.14
N ARG A 99 36.71 6.03 -6.84
CA ARG A 99 37.47 7.09 -7.52
C ARG A 99 38.12 8.02 -6.49
N THR A 100 39.40 8.32 -6.68
CA THR A 100 40.14 9.28 -5.86
C THR A 100 39.49 10.67 -5.91
N GLY A 101 39.44 11.35 -4.76
CA GLY A 101 38.87 12.70 -4.65
C GLY A 101 37.34 12.77 -4.75
N ASN A 102 36.62 11.64 -4.72
CA ASN A 102 35.15 11.64 -4.76
C ASN A 102 34.53 11.82 -3.37
N THR A 103 33.71 12.85 -3.20
CA THR A 103 32.96 13.13 -1.96
C THR A 103 31.56 12.49 -1.93
N ILE A 104 31.06 11.99 -3.06
CA ILE A 104 29.69 11.49 -3.21
C ILE A 104 29.59 10.04 -2.71
N ARG A 105 28.89 9.83 -1.58
CA ARG A 105 28.74 8.48 -0.97
C ARG A 105 27.42 7.78 -1.30
N TYR A 106 26.32 8.52 -1.42
CA TYR A 106 24.98 8.00 -1.66
C TYR A 106 24.18 8.94 -2.59
N ASN A 107 23.11 8.43 -3.20
CA ASN A 107 22.24 9.21 -4.08
C ASN A 107 21.19 9.96 -3.25
N ALA A 108 21.45 11.24 -2.96
CA ALA A 108 20.54 12.10 -2.19
C ALA A 108 19.18 12.32 -2.88
N LYS A 109 19.11 12.20 -4.21
CA LYS A 109 17.87 12.37 -5.00
C LYS A 109 17.10 11.07 -5.19
N ARG A 110 17.53 9.97 -4.57
CA ARG A 110 16.84 8.67 -4.65
C ARG A 110 15.45 8.80 -3.99
N ARG A 111 14.44 8.20 -4.61
CA ARG A 111 13.04 8.38 -4.22
C ARG A 111 12.41 7.06 -3.78
N HIS A 112 11.59 7.07 -2.73
CA HIS A 112 10.71 5.95 -2.40
C HIS A 112 9.26 6.31 -2.68
N TRP A 113 8.51 5.41 -3.33
CA TRP A 113 7.16 5.72 -3.82
C TRP A 113 6.14 5.97 -2.70
N ARG A 114 6.35 5.41 -1.50
CA ARG A 114 5.50 5.69 -0.32
C ARG A 114 5.87 7.00 0.40
N LYS A 115 7.10 7.51 0.22
CA LYS A 115 7.57 8.70 0.96
C LYS A 115 7.40 10.00 0.17
N SER A 116 7.49 9.96 -1.16
CA SER A 116 7.31 11.16 -1.98
C SER A 116 6.68 10.87 -3.34
N THR A 117 5.70 11.70 -3.69
CA THR A 117 4.93 11.61 -4.93
C THR A 117 5.68 12.27 -6.09
N LEU A 118 5.54 11.71 -7.29
CA LEU A 118 6.05 12.35 -8.51
C LEU A 118 5.05 13.40 -9.00
N LYS A 119 5.56 14.60 -9.28
CA LYS A 119 4.82 15.63 -10.01
C LYS A 119 4.97 15.34 -11.50
N VAL A 120 3.89 14.93 -12.17
CA VAL A 120 3.89 14.49 -13.57
C VAL A 120 2.99 15.37 -14.42
#